data_AF-A0A3C1X1K4-F1
#
_entry.id   AF-A0A3C1X1K4-F1
#
_cell.length_a   1.000
_cell.length_b   1.000
_cell.length_c   1.000
_cell.angle_alpha   90.00
_cell.angle_beta   90.00
_cell.angle_gamma   90.00
#
_symmetry.space_group_name_H-M   'P 1'
#
loop_
_entity.id
_entity.type
_entity.pdbx_description
1 polymer ?
#
loop_
_entity_poly.entity_id
_entity_poly.type
_entity_poly.pdbx_seq_one_letter_code
_entity_poly.pdbx_strand_id
1 'polypeptide(L)'
;MRLATYFVPAAAGDKDKGELAISTFAGGGGGIAPNLQRWISQFDAAGRKAVVKKGKAGANEYYVADISGTYQKSVGPPILRKTEPAPGYRMLGVIVVLPSEEVYFLKLTGPDATVKAQAEVLRKSFGGKSEGEEDFEL
;
A
#
# COMPACT_ATOMS: atom_id res chain seq x y z
N MET A 1 -0.30 -9.87 12.18
CA MET A 1 -1.40 -10.71 11.69
C MET A 1 -2.28 -9.90 10.74
N ARG A 2 -2.77 -10.53 9.66
CA ARG A 2 -3.77 -9.94 8.76
C ARG A 2 -5.12 -9.91 9.48
N LEU A 3 -5.72 -8.73 9.57
CA LEU A 3 -7.00 -8.49 10.24
C LEU A 3 -8.17 -8.63 9.27
N ALA A 4 -8.03 -8.09 8.06
CA ALA A 4 -9.10 -8.08 7.07
C ALA A 4 -8.56 -8.10 5.64
N THR A 5 -9.41 -8.51 4.70
CA THR A 5 -9.19 -8.39 3.27
C THR A 5 -10.48 -7.98 2.59
N TYR A 6 -10.42 -6.91 1.81
CA TYR A 6 -11.52 -6.40 1.01
C TYR A 6 -11.14 -6.42 -0.46
N PHE A 7 -12.15 -6.57 -1.32
CA PHE A 7 -11.97 -6.47 -2.76
C PHE A 7 -12.63 -5.19 -3.28
N VAL A 8 -11.90 -4.45 -4.09
CA VAL A 8 -12.38 -3.26 -4.79
C VAL A 8 -12.77 -3.66 -6.21
N PRO A 9 -14.02 -3.41 -6.65
CA PRO A 9 -14.43 -3.67 -8.03
C PRO A 9 -13.49 -3.00 -9.04
N ALA A 10 -13.27 -3.65 -10.17
CA ALA A 10 -12.45 -3.09 -11.25
C ALA A 10 -13.05 -1.76 -11.73
N ALA A 11 -12.19 -0.77 -11.96
CA ALA A 11 -12.58 0.46 -12.64
C ALA A 11 -12.87 0.18 -14.13
N ALA A 12 -13.57 1.10 -14.79
CA ALA A 12 -13.83 0.99 -16.23
C ALA A 12 -12.52 0.86 -17.02
N GLY A 13 -12.40 -0.20 -17.82
CA GLY A 13 -11.21 -0.51 -18.61
C GLY A 13 -10.23 -1.49 -17.95
N ASP A 14 -10.30 -1.68 -16.64
CA ASP A 14 -9.53 -2.71 -15.93
C ASP A 14 -10.29 -4.03 -15.89
N LYS A 15 -9.55 -5.15 -15.89
CA LYS A 15 -10.12 -6.51 -15.85
C LYS A 15 -10.11 -7.14 -14.47
N ASP A 16 -9.14 -6.77 -13.64
CA ASP A 16 -8.95 -7.35 -12.31
C ASP A 16 -9.46 -6.41 -11.21
N LYS A 17 -9.98 -7.00 -10.14
CA LYS A 17 -10.30 -6.31 -8.90
C LYS A 17 -9.03 -5.85 -8.17
N GLY A 18 -9.16 -4.80 -7.36
CA GLY A 18 -8.18 -4.47 -6.33
C GLY A 18 -8.35 -5.33 -5.08
N GLU A 19 -7.28 -5.54 -4.33
CA GLU A 19 -7.28 -6.16 -2.99
C GLU A 19 -6.73 -5.17 -1.98
N LEU A 20 -7.52 -4.86 -0.94
CA LEU A 20 -7.07 -4.14 0.25
C LEU A 20 -6.86 -5.14 1.38
N ALA A 21 -5.61 -5.31 1.80
CA ALA A 21 -5.24 -6.06 2.99
C ALA A 21 -4.97 -5.12 4.16
N ILE A 22 -5.55 -5.42 5.33
CA ILE A 22 -5.30 -4.69 6.58
C ILE A 22 -4.60 -5.63 7.55
N SER A 23 -3.50 -5.19 8.14
CA SER A 23 -2.71 -5.98 9.09
C SER A 23 -2.18 -5.11 10.24
N THR A 24 -1.97 -5.71 11.41
CA THR A 24 -1.22 -5.14 12.54
C THR A 24 -0.20 -6.18 13.01
N PHE A 25 0.96 -5.79 13.51
CA PHE A 25 1.98 -6.75 13.98
C PHE A 25 2.54 -6.29 15.32
N ALA A 26 2.81 -7.25 16.20
CA ALA A 26 3.49 -6.97 17.45
C ALA A 26 4.87 -6.30 17.20
N GLY A 27 5.30 -5.45 18.13
CA GLY A 27 6.59 -4.75 18.05
C GLY A 27 6.69 -3.76 16.87
N GLY A 28 5.58 -3.12 16.49
CA GLY A 28 5.57 -2.09 15.45
C GLY A 28 5.83 -2.59 14.02
N GLY A 29 5.80 -3.91 13.81
CA GLY A 29 5.89 -4.52 12.47
C GLY A 29 7.23 -4.33 11.74
N GLY A 30 8.32 -4.07 12.47
CA GLY A 30 9.66 -3.96 11.88
C GLY A 30 10.02 -2.58 11.31
N GLY A 31 9.25 -1.54 11.66
CA GLY A 31 9.59 -0.14 11.38
C GLY A 31 9.13 0.38 10.02
N ILE A 32 8.97 1.70 9.91
CA ILE A 32 8.35 2.36 8.74
C ILE A 32 9.20 2.21 7.46
N ALA A 33 10.44 2.69 7.46
CA ALA A 33 11.28 2.69 6.26
C ALA A 33 11.56 1.28 5.69
N PRO A 34 11.89 0.25 6.50
CA PRO A 34 12.07 -1.11 5.99
C PRO A 34 10.82 -1.69 5.32
N ASN A 35 9.62 -1.37 5.84
CA ASN A 35 8.36 -1.81 5.25
C ASN A 35 8.10 -1.12 3.90
N LEU A 36 8.35 0.19 3.81
CA LEU A 36 8.19 0.97 2.57
C LEU A 36 9.18 0.52 1.49
N GLN A 37 10.46 0.34 1.83
CA GLN A 37 11.48 -0.19 0.92
C GLN A 37 11.10 -1.60 0.42
N ARG A 38 10.55 -2.46 1.30
CA ARG A 38 10.06 -3.79 0.93
C ARG A 38 8.86 -3.73 -0.03
N TRP A 39 7.95 -2.78 0.12
CA TRP A 39 6.85 -2.63 -0.84
C TRP A 39 7.34 -2.13 -2.20
N ILE A 40 8.29 -1.19 -2.21
CA ILE A 40 8.93 -0.71 -3.44
C ILE A 40 9.65 -1.85 -4.17
N SER A 41 10.37 -2.70 -3.44
CA SER A 41 11.10 -3.84 -4.02
C SER A 41 10.21 -4.96 -4.57
N GLN A 42 8.90 -4.94 -4.31
CA GLN A 42 7.94 -5.84 -4.96
C GLN A 42 7.56 -5.39 -6.37
N PHE A 43 8.08 -4.25 -6.85
CA PHE A 43 7.95 -3.82 -8.22
C PHE A 43 9.30 -3.87 -8.92
N ASP A 44 9.30 -4.31 -10.18
CA ASP A 44 10.50 -4.32 -11.02
C ASP A 44 11.12 -2.93 -11.10
N ALA A 45 12.45 -2.84 -10.97
CA ALA A 45 13.14 -1.55 -11.03
C ALA A 45 12.91 -0.83 -12.37
N ALA A 46 12.78 -1.60 -13.46
CA ALA A 46 12.48 -1.07 -14.78
C ALA A 46 11.04 -0.56 -14.85
N GLY A 47 10.86 0.74 -15.11
CA GLY A 47 9.55 1.36 -15.29
C GLY A 47 8.76 1.61 -14.00
N ARG A 48 9.31 1.25 -12.82
CA ARG A 48 8.70 1.58 -11.53
C ARG A 48 8.76 3.07 -11.26
N LYS A 49 7.62 3.61 -10.84
CA LYS A 49 7.50 4.92 -10.19
C LYS A 49 7.10 4.69 -8.75
N ALA A 50 7.79 5.31 -7.82
CA ALA A 50 7.48 5.24 -6.40
C ALA A 50 7.56 6.64 -5.82
N VAL A 51 6.50 7.05 -5.13
CA VAL A 51 6.46 8.27 -4.33
C VAL A 51 6.09 7.87 -2.92
N VAL A 52 6.81 8.43 -1.94
CA VAL A 52 6.55 8.17 -0.53
C VAL A 52 6.33 9.49 0.17
N LYS A 53 5.25 9.55 0.93
CA LYS A 53 4.83 10.73 1.66
C LYS A 53 4.51 10.41 3.10
N LYS A 54 4.53 11.43 3.95
CA LYS A 54 4.05 11.38 5.33
C LYS A 54 3.02 12.46 5.59
N GLY A 55 2.15 12.21 6.57
CA GLY A 55 1.13 13.15 7.00
C GLY A 55 0.59 12.84 8.40
N LYS A 56 -0.42 13.60 8.81
CA LYS A 56 -1.12 13.41 10.08
C LYS A 56 -2.62 13.22 9.89
N ALA A 57 -3.19 12.32 10.67
CA ALA A 57 -4.62 12.06 10.76
C ALA A 57 -5.04 12.22 12.24
N GLY A 58 -5.40 13.45 12.62
CA GLY A 58 -5.59 13.79 14.03
C GLY A 58 -4.28 13.64 14.82
N ALA A 59 -4.29 12.81 15.86
CA ALA A 59 -3.10 12.50 16.66
C ALA A 59 -2.20 11.42 16.03
N ASN A 60 -2.64 10.77 14.95
CA ASN A 60 -1.92 9.66 14.33
C ASN A 60 -0.97 10.19 13.25
N GLU A 61 0.21 9.61 13.17
CA GLU A 61 1.10 9.80 12.04
C GLU A 61 0.84 8.72 11.00
N TYR A 62 0.99 9.06 9.72
CA TYR A 62 0.88 8.07 8.67
C TYR A 62 1.88 8.29 7.53
N TYR A 63 2.18 7.21 6.83
CA TYR A 63 3.06 7.18 5.67
C TYR A 63 2.33 6.50 4.51
N VAL A 64 2.46 7.05 3.31
CA VAL A 64 1.84 6.51 2.10
C VAL A 64 2.93 6.26 1.06
N ALA A 65 3.02 5.03 0.57
CA ALA A 65 3.76 4.68 -0.64
C ALA A 65 2.77 4.52 -1.79
N ASP A 66 2.96 5.31 -2.85
CA ASP A 66 2.26 5.17 -4.13
C ASP A 66 3.25 4.64 -5.17
N ILE A 67 3.06 3.39 -5.57
CA ILE A 67 4.01 2.66 -6.42
C ILE A 67 3.27 2.11 -7.63
N SER A 68 3.71 2.43 -8.83
CA SER A 68 3.15 1.91 -10.08
C SER A 68 4.23 1.27 -10.95
N GLY A 69 3.88 0.22 -11.69
CA GLY A 69 4.80 -0.47 -12.61
C GLY A 69 4.41 -1.93 -12.80
N THR A 70 5.41 -2.81 -12.91
CA THR A 70 5.22 -4.26 -12.92
C THR A 70 5.31 -4.81 -11.51
N TYR A 71 4.17 -5.23 -10.95
CA TYR A 71 4.10 -5.78 -9.61
C TYR A 71 4.42 -7.28 -9.62
N GLN A 72 5.31 -7.73 -8.73
CA GLN A 72 5.60 -9.15 -8.51
C GLN A 72 4.54 -9.75 -7.58
N LYS A 73 3.36 -10.05 -8.16
CA LYS A 73 2.19 -10.55 -7.43
C LYS A 73 2.45 -11.94 -6.91
N SER A 74 2.34 -12.15 -5.60
CA SER A 74 2.46 -13.49 -5.02
C SER A 74 1.37 -14.42 -5.54
N VAL A 75 1.76 -15.63 -5.95
CA VAL A 75 0.85 -16.66 -6.45
C VAL A 75 1.08 -17.99 -5.72
N GLY A 76 -0.02 -18.67 -5.43
CA GLY A 76 -0.01 -19.93 -4.68
C GLY A 76 0.32 -19.78 -3.19
N PRO A 77 0.59 -20.90 -2.49
CA PRO A 77 0.90 -20.89 -1.07
C PRO A 77 2.14 -20.05 -0.73
N PRO A 78 2.14 -19.26 0.37
CA PRO A 78 3.26 -18.42 0.77
C PRO A 78 4.61 -19.16 0.90
N ILE A 79 4.58 -20.45 1.27
CA ILE A 79 5.78 -21.29 1.41
C ILE A 79 6.55 -21.45 0.09
N LEU A 80 5.87 -21.36 -1.05
CA LEU A 80 6.50 -21.50 -2.36
C LEU A 80 7.20 -20.22 -2.82
N ARG A 81 6.90 -19.07 -2.20
CA ARG A 81 7.47 -17.74 -2.53
C ARG A 81 7.44 -17.42 -4.03
N LYS A 82 6.47 -17.96 -4.77
CA LYS A 82 6.32 -17.71 -6.20
C LYS A 82 5.63 -16.37 -6.43
N THR A 83 6.10 -15.65 -7.43
CA THR A 83 5.47 -14.42 -7.93
C THR A 83 5.26 -14.51 -9.43
N GLU A 84 4.24 -13.82 -9.91
CA GLU A 84 4.00 -13.58 -11.34
C GLU A 84 4.04 -12.08 -11.63
N PRO A 85 4.69 -11.64 -12.72
CA PRO A 85 4.69 -10.25 -13.12
C PRO A 85 3.29 -9.78 -13.50
N ALA A 86 2.85 -8.68 -12.88
CA ALA A 86 1.59 -8.00 -13.16
C ALA A 86 1.89 -6.58 -13.67
N PRO A 87 2.12 -6.40 -14.98
CA PRO A 87 2.36 -5.08 -15.57
C PRO A 87 1.11 -4.19 -15.48
N GLY A 88 1.32 -2.88 -15.36
CA GLY A 88 0.22 -1.91 -15.27
C GLY A 88 -0.52 -1.94 -13.94
N TYR A 89 0.14 -2.40 -12.88
CA TYR A 89 -0.40 -2.43 -11.53
C TYR A 89 0.09 -1.23 -10.69
N ARG A 90 -0.66 -0.93 -9.64
CA ARG A 90 -0.32 0.04 -8.61
C ARG A 90 -0.52 -0.55 -7.21
N MET A 91 0.24 -0.02 -6.27
CA MET A 91 0.09 -0.24 -4.85
C MET A 91 -0.02 1.10 -4.13
N LEU A 92 -1.07 1.24 -3.31
CA LEU A 92 -1.13 2.24 -2.25
C LEU A 92 -0.91 1.53 -0.92
N GLY A 93 0.29 1.64 -0.39
CA GLY A 93 0.66 1.14 0.92
C GLY A 93 0.58 2.26 1.94
N VAL A 94 -0.17 2.06 3.02
CA VAL A 94 -0.31 3.02 4.12
C VAL A 94 0.15 2.37 5.41
N ILE A 95 0.96 3.09 6.17
CA ILE A 95 1.35 2.76 7.54
C ILE A 95 0.74 3.82 8.44
N VAL A 96 -0.13 3.45 9.38
CA VAL A 96 -0.71 4.35 10.38
C VAL A 96 -0.12 3.99 11.74
N VAL A 97 0.47 4.97 12.42
CA VAL A 97 1.06 4.84 13.74
C VAL A 97 0.16 5.55 14.74
N LEU A 98 -0.39 4.79 15.67
CA LEU A 98 -1.21 5.33 16.75
C LEU A 98 -0.32 5.85 17.89
N PRO A 99 -0.81 6.80 18.72
CA PRO A 99 -0.11 7.22 19.94
C PRO A 99 0.17 6.09 20.93
N SER A 100 -0.57 4.99 20.85
CA SER A 100 -0.35 3.76 21.63
C SER A 100 0.81 2.89 21.11
N GLU A 101 1.54 3.35 20.09
CA GLU A 101 2.58 2.61 19.35
C GLU A 101 2.07 1.42 18.53
N GLU A 102 0.75 1.21 18.47
CA GLU A 102 0.17 0.24 17.55
C GLU A 102 0.28 0.73 16.10
N VAL A 103 0.69 -0.18 15.21
CA VAL A 103 0.93 0.13 13.79
C VAL A 103 0.03 -0.70 12.90
N TYR A 104 -0.77 0.00 12.10
CA TYR A 104 -1.65 -0.60 11.10
C TYR A 104 -1.06 -0.43 9.70
N PHE A 105 -1.10 -1.51 8.93
CA PHE A 105 -0.64 -1.58 7.55
C PHE A 105 -1.86 -1.81 6.67
N LEU A 106 -2.18 -0.85 5.82
CA LEU A 106 -3.20 -0.96 4.80
C LEU A 106 -2.50 -1.06 3.46
N LYS A 107 -2.76 -2.11 2.69
CA LYS A 107 -2.10 -2.33 1.41
C LYS A 107 -3.14 -2.59 0.36
N LEU A 108 -3.41 -1.59 -0.48
CA LEU A 108 -4.29 -1.71 -1.65
C LEU A 108 -3.44 -1.98 -2.89
N THR A 109 -3.65 -3.11 -3.54
CA THR A 109 -2.94 -3.52 -4.77
C THR A 109 -3.92 -3.94 -5.85
N GLY A 110 -3.62 -3.61 -7.10
CA GLY A 110 -4.45 -3.96 -8.25
C GLY A 110 -4.04 -3.21 -9.52
N PRO A 111 -4.83 -3.31 -10.58
CA PRO A 111 -4.62 -2.51 -11.79
C PRO A 111 -4.53 -1.00 -11.52
N ASP A 112 -3.75 -0.28 -12.33
CA ASP A 112 -3.41 1.13 -12.09
C ASP A 112 -4.64 2.03 -11.94
N ALA A 113 -5.60 1.95 -12.87
CA ALA A 113 -6.78 2.83 -12.83
C ALA A 113 -7.68 2.53 -11.62
N THR A 114 -7.86 1.24 -11.29
CA THR A 114 -8.62 0.76 -10.14
C THR A 114 -8.05 1.29 -8.83
N VAL A 115 -6.74 1.17 -8.61
CA VAL A 115 -6.11 1.64 -7.37
C VAL A 115 -6.04 3.16 -7.32
N LYS A 116 -5.68 3.81 -8.44
CA LYS A 116 -5.58 5.27 -8.53
C LYS A 116 -6.91 5.95 -8.21
N ALA A 117 -8.03 5.38 -8.66
CA ALA A 117 -9.37 5.89 -8.35
C ALA A 117 -9.71 5.88 -6.85
N GLN A 118 -9.04 5.04 -6.05
CA GLN A 118 -9.29 4.93 -4.62
C GLN A 118 -8.32 5.75 -3.75
N ALA A 119 -7.38 6.47 -4.34
CA ALA A 119 -6.29 7.12 -3.60
C ALA A 119 -6.77 8.08 -2.50
N GLU A 120 -7.78 8.89 -2.80
CA GLU A 120 -8.37 9.82 -1.83
C GLU A 120 -9.34 9.12 -0.87
N VAL A 121 -10.10 8.14 -1.35
CA VAL A 121 -11.05 7.39 -0.51
C VAL A 121 -10.32 6.59 0.56
N LEU A 122 -9.20 5.94 0.20
CA LEU A 122 -8.35 5.22 1.13
C LEU A 122 -7.79 6.15 2.20
N ARG A 123 -7.28 7.34 1.83
CA ARG A 123 -6.83 8.35 2.80
C ARG A 123 -7.91 8.75 3.80
N LYS A 124 -9.10 9.07 3.28
CA LYS A 124 -10.26 9.45 4.11
C LYS A 124 -10.67 8.36 5.08
N SER A 125 -10.53 7.08 4.72
CA SER A 125 -10.94 5.95 5.56
C SER A 125 -10.23 5.85 6.92
N PHE A 126 -9.03 6.43 7.05
CA PHE A 126 -8.29 6.52 8.32
C PHE A 126 -8.14 7.96 8.82
N GLY A 127 -8.87 8.91 8.23
CA GLY A 127 -8.84 10.33 8.59
C GLY A 127 -7.67 11.13 8.01
N GLY A 128 -6.93 10.58 7.04
CA GLY A 128 -5.88 11.30 6.30
C GLY A 128 -6.40 12.04 5.07
N LYS A 129 -5.52 12.85 4.46
CA LYS A 129 -5.80 13.59 3.21
C LYS A 129 -4.49 13.88 2.46
N SER A 130 -4.52 13.93 1.13
CA SER A 130 -3.30 14.19 0.34
C SER A 130 -2.79 15.63 0.47
N GLU A 131 -3.68 16.57 0.75
CA GLU A 131 -3.34 17.97 1.00
C GLU A 131 -2.53 18.11 2.29
N GLY A 132 -1.33 18.70 2.18
CA GLY A 132 -0.41 18.87 3.30
C GLY A 132 0.47 17.66 3.57
N GLU A 133 0.40 16.60 2.74
CA GLU A 133 1.39 15.54 2.78
C GLU A 133 2.76 16.06 2.33
N GLU A 134 3.78 15.72 3.11
CA GLU A 134 5.16 16.04 2.83
C GLU A 134 5.86 14.83 2.19
N ASP A 135 6.83 15.09 1.34
CA ASP A 135 7.69 14.02 0.82
C ASP A 135 8.46 13.36 1.96
N PHE A 136 8.63 12.05 1.87
CA PHE A 136 9.39 11.25 2.84
C PHE A 136 10.46 10.47 2.10
N GLU A 137 11.71 10.87 2.30
CA GLU A 137 12.87 10.17 1.74
C GLU A 137 13.17 8.89 2.52
N LEU A 138 13.52 7.82 1.78
CA LEU A 138 13.72 6.45 2.27
C LEU A 138 15.17 6.02 2.37
#